data_AF-A0A126QWD8-F1
#
_entry.id   AF-A0A126QWD8-F1
#
_cell.length_a   1.000
_cell.length_b   1.000
_cell.length_c   1.000
_cell.angle_alpha   90.00
_cell.angle_beta   90.00
_cell.angle_gamma   90.00
#
_symmetry.space_group_name_H-M   'P 1'
#
loop_
_entity.id
_entity.type
_entity.pdbx_description
1 polymer ?
#
loop_
_entity_poly.entity_id
_entity_poly.type
_entity_poly.pdbx_seq_one_letter_code
_entity_poly.pdbx_strand_id
1 'polypeptide(L)'
;MPADAWSSSDEMTQANHISVVHGSMVVDVPRSIFKGKECRIDWDEVPPFKRIIQSRYPWITDNAVNVILNKAQMEMMRVRDEETNGREYSKTLADKGKLDDAIAHLRLRLELNPDDAKAWYDLGELLFKKGDAQGGFDAFKKGDELYKRK
;
A
#
# COMPACT_ATOMS: atom_id res chain seq x y z
N MET A 1 -31.87 20.69 25.03
CA MET A 1 -30.64 20.03 25.56
C MET A 1 -31.05 19.18 26.76
N PRO A 2 -30.48 17.98 26.98
CA PRO A 2 -29.12 17.52 26.62
C PRO A 2 -29.08 16.71 25.31
N ALA A 3 -28.07 16.79 24.44
CA ALA A 3 -26.60 16.71 24.60
C ALA A 3 -26.11 15.27 24.81
N ASP A 4 -25.98 14.57 23.68
CA ASP A 4 -24.86 13.72 23.28
C ASP A 4 -24.19 12.85 24.36
N ALA A 5 -24.73 11.65 24.49
CA ALA A 5 -23.99 10.44 24.80
C ALA A 5 -24.69 9.39 23.90
N TRP A 6 -24.09 8.63 23.01
CA TRP A 6 -22.87 7.84 23.09
C TRP A 6 -22.32 7.70 21.65
N SER A 7 -21.29 8.47 21.28
CA SER A 7 -20.50 8.24 20.07
C SER A 7 -19.07 7.95 20.51
N SER A 8 -18.86 6.82 21.16
CA SER A 8 -17.52 6.43 21.68
C SER A 8 -17.11 5.00 21.34
N SER A 9 -17.90 4.29 20.52
CA SER A 9 -17.57 2.94 20.06
C SER A 9 -16.89 2.93 18.68
N ASP A 10 -17.11 3.96 17.86
CA ASP A 10 -16.56 4.08 16.50
C ASP A 10 -15.15 4.72 16.45
N GLU A 11 -14.78 5.51 17.46
CA GLU A 11 -13.45 6.16 17.49
C GLU A 11 -12.35 5.27 18.10
N MET A 12 -12.70 4.24 18.89
CA MET A 12 -11.72 3.34 19.51
C MET A 12 -11.40 2.08 18.68
N THR A 13 -12.24 1.72 17.71
CA THR A 13 -11.99 0.58 16.82
C THR A 13 -10.92 0.90 15.78
N GLN A 14 -10.77 2.16 15.35
CA GLN A 14 -9.79 2.61 14.34
C GLN A 14 -8.32 2.39 14.73
N ALA A 15 -8.00 2.11 16.00
CA ALA A 15 -6.61 1.99 16.47
C ALA A 15 -5.92 0.67 16.06
N ASN A 16 -6.67 -0.41 15.82
CA ASN A 16 -6.13 -1.76 15.63
C ASN A 16 -6.26 -2.34 14.21
N HIS A 17 -6.87 -1.61 13.28
CA HIS A 17 -7.02 -2.04 11.89
C HIS A 17 -6.69 -0.89 10.92
N ILE A 18 -6.58 -1.23 9.64
CA ILE A 18 -6.45 -0.31 8.51
C ILE A 18 -7.61 -0.61 7.57
N SER A 19 -8.49 0.36 7.37
CA SER A 19 -9.61 0.23 6.44
C SER A 19 -9.13 0.51 5.02
N VAL A 20 -9.41 -0.41 4.10
CA VAL A 20 -9.09 -0.25 2.69
C VAL A 20 -10.29 -0.52 1.80
N VAL A 21 -10.37 0.25 0.71
CA VAL A 21 -11.43 0.10 -0.27
C VAL A 21 -11.02 -0.91 -1.35
N HIS A 22 -11.86 -1.91 -1.59
CA HIS A 22 -11.72 -2.90 -2.65
C HIS A 22 -13.04 -3.01 -3.43
N GLY A 23 -13.06 -2.53 -4.67
CA GLY A 23 -14.31 -2.37 -5.42
C GLY A 23 -15.27 -1.43 -4.70
N SER A 24 -16.49 -1.88 -4.45
CA SER A 24 -17.51 -1.17 -3.67
C SER A 24 -17.47 -1.48 -2.16
N MET A 25 -16.47 -2.21 -1.70
CA MET A 25 -16.39 -2.72 -0.33
C MET A 25 -15.31 -2.03 0.47
N VAL A 26 -15.56 -1.81 1.75
CA VAL A 26 -14.54 -1.43 2.73
C VAL A 26 -14.19 -2.67 3.54
N VAL A 27 -12.90 -2.94 3.66
CA VAL A 27 -12.36 -4.10 4.37
C VAL A 27 -11.40 -3.61 5.44
N ASP A 28 -11.66 -4.04 6.68
CA ASP A 28 -10.81 -3.74 7.82
C ASP A 28 -9.73 -4.81 7.97
N VAL A 29 -8.49 -4.42 7.72
CA VAL A 29 -7.33 -5.31 7.81
C VAL A 29 -6.64 -5.10 9.16
N PRO A 30 -6.50 -6.13 10.01
CA PRO A 30 -5.82 -6.00 11.30
C PRO A 30 -4.38 -5.52 11.15
N ARG A 31 -3.97 -4.55 11.99
CA ARG A 31 -2.59 -4.03 11.99
C ARG A 31 -1.56 -5.09 12.39
N SER A 32 -1.97 -6.13 13.13
CA SER A 32 -1.12 -7.26 13.54
C SER A 32 -0.53 -8.05 12.37
N ILE A 33 -1.17 -7.99 11.19
CA ILE A 33 -0.66 -8.60 9.95
C ILE A 33 0.62 -7.90 9.46
N PHE A 34 0.89 -6.66 9.87
CA PHE A 34 2.06 -5.90 9.41
C PHE A 34 3.16 -5.85 10.48
N LYS A 35 4.35 -6.35 10.13
CA LYS A 35 5.53 -6.42 11.03
C LYS A 35 6.70 -5.55 10.57
N GLY A 36 7.56 -5.18 11.52
CA GLY A 36 8.80 -4.42 11.27
C GLY A 36 8.54 -2.93 11.00
N LYS A 37 9.57 -2.17 10.60
CA LYS A 37 9.41 -0.76 10.18
C LYS A 37 8.82 -0.63 8.78
N GLU A 38 9.07 -1.66 7.99
CA GLU A 38 8.65 -1.81 6.60
C GLU A 38 7.21 -2.28 6.41
N CYS A 39 6.42 -2.43 7.48
CA CYS A 39 5.05 -2.96 7.44
C CYS A 39 4.94 -4.27 6.61
N ARG A 40 5.90 -5.19 6.72
CA ARG A 40 5.87 -6.44 5.93
C ARG A 40 4.67 -7.28 6.32
N ILE A 41 3.96 -7.81 5.33
CA ILE A 41 2.84 -8.74 5.56
C ILE A 41 3.41 -10.02 6.19
N ASP A 42 2.86 -10.38 7.34
CA ASP A 42 3.08 -11.65 7.99
C ASP A 42 2.12 -12.69 7.44
N TRP A 43 2.64 -13.57 6.59
CA TRP A 43 1.84 -14.62 5.96
C TRP A 43 1.30 -15.66 6.93
N ASP A 44 1.81 -15.75 8.17
CA ASP A 44 1.26 -16.64 9.20
C ASP A 44 -0.07 -16.09 9.78
N GLU A 45 -0.25 -14.77 9.74
CA GLU A 45 -1.46 -14.08 10.22
C GLU A 45 -2.54 -13.94 9.13
N VAL A 46 -2.20 -14.23 7.86
CA VAL A 46 -3.10 -14.11 6.72
C VAL A 46 -4.20 -15.18 6.69
N PRO A 47 -3.98 -16.47 6.97
CA PRO A 47 -5.02 -17.50 6.89
C PRO A 47 -6.23 -17.27 7.82
N PRO A 48 -6.06 -16.83 9.09
CA PRO A 48 -7.18 -16.40 9.93
C PRO A 48 -7.98 -15.27 9.30
N PHE A 49 -7.31 -14.21 8.84
CA PHE A 49 -7.96 -13.08 8.16
C PHE A 49 -8.70 -13.51 6.88
N LYS A 50 -8.06 -14.34 6.06
CA LYS A 50 -8.63 -14.91 4.83
C LYS A 50 -9.92 -15.67 5.11
N ARG A 51 -9.97 -16.49 6.17
CA ARG A 51 -11.21 -17.20 6.56
C ARG A 51 -12.34 -16.25 6.91
N ILE A 52 -12.04 -15.17 7.65
CA ILE A 52 -13.03 -14.17 8.04
C ILE A 52 -13.59 -13.46 6.80
N ILE A 53 -12.71 -12.98 5.92
CA ILE A 53 -13.16 -12.23 4.73
C ILE A 53 -13.91 -13.12 3.74
N GLN A 54 -13.47 -14.36 3.50
CA GLN A 54 -14.16 -15.30 2.62
C GLN A 54 -15.48 -15.81 3.20
N SER A 55 -15.59 -15.92 4.53
CA SER A 55 -16.88 -16.22 5.17
C SER A 55 -17.89 -15.10 4.97
N ARG A 56 -17.44 -13.83 4.97
CA ARG A 56 -18.30 -12.66 4.74
C ARG A 56 -18.58 -12.43 3.24
N TYR A 57 -17.59 -12.73 2.39
CA TYR A 57 -17.62 -12.50 0.96
C TYR A 57 -17.09 -13.74 0.22
N PRO A 58 -17.93 -14.78 0.00
CA PRO A 58 -17.50 -16.06 -0.57
C PRO A 58 -16.92 -15.99 -1.99
N TRP A 59 -17.18 -14.89 -2.69
CA TRP A 59 -16.71 -14.61 -4.05
C TRP A 59 -15.31 -13.97 -4.10
N ILE A 60 -14.73 -13.62 -2.96
CA ILE A 60 -13.37 -13.07 -2.89
C ILE A 60 -12.34 -14.16 -3.16
N THR A 61 -11.56 -13.96 -4.21
CA THR A 61 -10.45 -14.83 -4.62
C THR A 61 -9.18 -14.53 -3.83
N ASP A 62 -8.23 -15.46 -3.85
CA ASP A 62 -6.89 -15.25 -3.29
C ASP A 62 -6.19 -14.01 -3.83
N ASN A 63 -6.34 -13.73 -5.13
CA ASN A 63 -5.77 -12.54 -5.74
C ASN A 63 -6.40 -11.25 -5.17
N ALA A 64 -7.72 -11.25 -4.96
CA ALA A 64 -8.40 -10.11 -4.34
C ALA A 64 -7.94 -9.89 -2.88
N VAL A 65 -7.73 -10.97 -2.11
CA VAL A 65 -7.14 -10.88 -0.76
C VAL A 65 -5.73 -10.27 -0.82
N ASN A 66 -4.89 -10.70 -1.75
CA ASN A 66 -3.56 -10.12 -1.92
C ASN A 66 -3.62 -8.64 -2.25
N VAL A 67 -4.52 -8.21 -3.15
CA VAL A 67 -4.72 -6.79 -3.47
C VAL A 67 -5.16 -6.00 -2.22
N ILE A 68 -6.06 -6.57 -1.40
CA ILE A 68 -6.50 -5.94 -0.14
C ILE A 68 -5.32 -5.79 0.83
N LEU A 69 -4.55 -6.84 1.04
CA LEU A 69 -3.39 -6.84 1.93
C LEU A 69 -2.32 -5.86 1.46
N ASN A 70 -2.08 -5.80 0.16
CA ASN A 70 -1.15 -4.87 -0.49
C ASN A 70 -1.60 -3.41 -0.32
N LYS A 71 -2.90 -3.12 -0.55
CA LYS A 71 -3.49 -1.81 -0.26
C LYS A 71 -3.32 -1.43 1.21
N ALA A 72 -3.64 -2.37 2.11
CA ALA A 72 -3.57 -2.11 3.54
C ALA A 72 -2.13 -1.93 4.02
N GLN A 73 -1.17 -2.68 3.47
CA GLN A 73 0.25 -2.49 3.70
C GLN A 73 0.67 -1.07 3.33
N MET A 74 0.25 -0.61 2.15
CA MET A 74 0.56 0.75 1.71
C MET A 74 -0.05 1.80 2.62
N GLU A 75 -1.35 1.72 2.94
CA GLU A 75 -1.99 2.64 3.88
C GLU A 75 -1.30 2.59 5.25
N MET A 76 -0.86 1.42 5.72
CA MET A 76 -0.05 1.31 6.93
C MET A 76 1.28 2.06 6.81
N MET A 77 1.97 1.95 5.66
CA MET A 77 3.18 2.73 5.40
C MET A 77 2.88 4.23 5.38
N ARG A 78 1.79 4.67 4.74
CA ARG A 78 1.38 6.09 4.74
C ARG A 78 1.14 6.61 6.15
N VAL A 79 0.39 5.86 6.96
CA VAL A 79 0.06 6.21 8.34
C VAL A 79 1.31 6.30 9.21
N ARG A 80 2.33 5.47 8.95
CA ARG A 80 3.59 5.52 9.71
C ARG A 80 4.59 6.54 9.21
N ASP A 81 4.48 6.92 7.95
CA ASP A 81 5.42 7.75 7.23
C ASP A 81 4.63 8.80 6.45
N GLU A 82 4.24 9.86 7.18
CA GLU A 82 3.47 10.99 6.66
C GLU A 82 4.26 11.79 5.60
N GLU A 83 5.59 11.77 5.64
CA GLU A 83 6.45 12.59 4.78
C GLU A 83 6.83 11.88 3.47
N THR A 84 7.11 10.58 3.54
CA THR A 84 7.66 9.78 2.45
C THR A 84 6.63 8.82 1.85
N ASN A 85 5.51 8.58 2.53
CA ASN A 85 4.37 7.81 2.02
C ASN A 85 4.79 6.40 1.55
N GLY A 86 5.82 5.80 2.18
CA GLY A 86 6.39 4.49 1.84
C GLY A 86 7.49 4.49 0.76
N ARG A 87 8.03 5.65 0.35
CA ARG A 87 9.16 5.72 -0.60
C ARG A 87 10.42 5.10 -0.01
N GLU A 88 10.67 5.35 1.27
CA GLU A 88 11.81 4.79 2.01
C GLU A 88 11.86 3.26 1.98
N TYR A 89 10.70 2.60 1.93
CA TYR A 89 10.66 1.15 1.85
C TYR A 89 11.14 0.61 0.50
N SER A 90 10.70 1.22 -0.60
CA SER A 90 11.14 0.84 -1.96
C SER A 90 12.66 1.05 -2.10
N LYS A 91 13.17 2.14 -1.54
CA LYS A 91 14.61 2.41 -1.46
C LYS A 91 15.36 1.37 -0.64
N THR A 92 14.83 1.01 0.53
CA THR A 92 15.42 -0.03 1.40
C THR A 92 15.46 -1.40 0.72
N LEU A 93 14.44 -1.75 -0.07
CA LEU A 93 14.43 -2.99 -0.86
C LEU A 93 15.52 -2.97 -1.95
N ALA A 94 15.67 -1.84 -2.64
CA ALA A 94 16.72 -1.65 -3.62
C ALA A 94 18.12 -1.75 -3.01
N ASP A 95 18.33 -1.13 -1.84
CA ASP A 95 19.60 -1.20 -1.10
C ASP A 95 19.91 -2.63 -0.62
N LYS A 96 18.87 -3.44 -0.35
CA LYS A 96 18.98 -4.88 -0.04
C LYS A 96 19.18 -5.76 -1.29
N GLY A 97 19.36 -5.16 -2.48
CA GLY A 97 19.53 -5.88 -3.75
C GLY A 97 18.25 -6.47 -4.34
N LYS A 98 17.09 -6.21 -3.73
CA LYS A 98 15.79 -6.74 -4.14
C LYS A 98 15.09 -5.77 -5.09
N LEU A 99 15.72 -5.52 -6.24
CA LEU A 99 15.24 -4.55 -7.23
C LEU A 99 13.86 -4.92 -7.78
N ASP A 100 13.59 -6.20 -8.00
CA ASP A 100 12.29 -6.67 -8.49
C ASP A 100 11.15 -6.39 -7.50
N ASP A 101 11.36 -6.70 -6.22
CA ASP A 101 10.39 -6.42 -5.16
C ASP A 101 10.14 -4.91 -5.05
N ALA A 102 11.19 -4.09 -5.11
CA ALA A 102 11.09 -2.64 -5.06
C ALA A 102 10.29 -2.06 -6.23
N ILE A 103 10.53 -2.56 -7.45
CA ILE A 103 9.78 -2.17 -8.65
C ILE A 103 8.32 -2.60 -8.55
N ALA A 104 8.04 -3.82 -8.09
CA ALA A 104 6.69 -4.31 -7.90
C ALA A 104 5.92 -3.46 -6.87
N HIS A 105 6.58 -3.09 -5.76
CA HIS A 105 6.02 -2.21 -4.75
C HIS A 105 5.69 -0.81 -5.31
N LEU A 106 6.58 -0.20 -6.09
CA LEU A 106 6.30 1.10 -6.71
C LEU A 106 5.20 1.03 -7.77
N ARG A 107 5.13 -0.04 -8.56
CA ARG A 107 4.05 -0.24 -9.54
C ARG A 107 2.69 -0.34 -8.86
N LEU A 108 2.58 -1.14 -7.81
CA LEU A 108 1.37 -1.20 -7.00
C LEU A 108 1.02 0.18 -6.43
N ARG A 109 2.02 0.95 -5.98
CA ARG A 109 1.76 2.31 -5.48
C ARG A 109 1.19 3.23 -6.55
N LEU A 110 1.67 3.12 -7.77
CA LEU A 110 1.21 3.88 -8.93
C LEU A 110 -0.14 3.39 -9.46
N GLU A 111 -0.49 2.12 -9.28
CA GLU A 111 -1.85 1.62 -9.55
C GLU A 111 -2.88 2.27 -8.61
N LEU A 112 -2.51 2.51 -7.35
CA LEU A 112 -3.38 3.11 -6.35
C LEU A 112 -3.38 4.64 -6.38
N ASN A 113 -2.23 5.25 -6.67
CA ASN A 113 -2.10 6.69 -6.84
C ASN A 113 -1.30 7.00 -8.12
N PRO A 114 -1.97 7.06 -9.28
CA PRO A 114 -1.31 7.32 -10.56
C PRO A 114 -0.67 8.71 -10.65
N ASP A 115 -1.14 9.67 -9.84
CA ASP A 115 -0.68 11.06 -9.86
C ASP A 115 0.51 11.31 -8.90
N ASP A 116 1.10 10.25 -8.32
CA ASP A 116 2.28 10.35 -7.46
C ASP A 116 3.57 10.53 -8.29
N ALA A 117 3.85 11.78 -8.67
CA ALA A 117 5.05 12.14 -9.43
C ALA A 117 6.34 11.59 -8.81
N LYS A 118 6.47 11.60 -7.47
CA LYS A 118 7.68 11.11 -6.78
C LYS A 118 7.85 9.59 -6.94
N ALA A 119 6.75 8.83 -6.88
CA ALA A 119 6.80 7.39 -7.10
C ALA A 119 7.18 7.03 -8.55
N TRP A 120 6.76 7.83 -9.53
CA TRP A 120 7.22 7.68 -10.93
C TRP A 120 8.73 7.93 -11.08
N TYR A 121 9.28 8.92 -10.38
CA TYR A 121 10.74 9.15 -10.35
C TYR A 121 11.49 7.98 -9.73
N ASP A 122 11.05 7.48 -8.57
CA ASP A 122 11.70 6.33 -7.94
C ASP A 122 11.64 5.08 -8.82
N LEU A 123 10.51 4.87 -9.52
CA LEU A 123 10.35 3.75 -10.44
C LEU A 123 11.34 3.87 -11.60
N GLY A 124 11.52 5.07 -12.14
CA GLY A 124 12.51 5.37 -13.17
C GLY A 124 13.92 4.96 -12.72
N GLU A 125 14.35 5.44 -11.55
CA GLU A 125 15.68 5.14 -11.00
C GLU A 125 15.91 3.62 -10.84
N LEU A 126 14.92 2.90 -10.30
CA LEU A 126 15.03 1.45 -10.10
C LEU A 126 15.04 0.67 -11.41
N LEU A 127 14.28 1.09 -12.43
CA LEU A 127 14.30 0.46 -13.75
C LEU A 127 15.65 0.64 -14.43
N PHE A 128 16.27 1.82 -14.33
CA PHE A 128 17.64 2.04 -14.79
C PHE A 128 18.65 1.13 -14.08
N LYS A 129 18.55 1.00 -12.75
CA LYS A 129 19.41 0.09 -11.96
C LYS A 129 19.23 -1.38 -12.35
N LYS A 130 18.02 -1.77 -12.77
CA LYS A 130 17.72 -3.11 -13.29
C LYS A 130 18.18 -3.32 -14.74
N GLY A 131 18.55 -2.26 -15.46
CA GLY A 131 18.97 -2.30 -16.87
C GLY A 131 17.84 -2.07 -17.88
N ASP A 132 16.62 -1.79 -17.42
CA ASP A 132 15.49 -1.41 -18.28
C ASP A 132 15.48 0.12 -18.49
N ALA A 133 16.37 0.58 -19.36
CA ALA A 133 16.54 1.99 -19.66
C ALA A 133 15.30 2.61 -20.32
N GLN A 134 14.58 1.84 -21.14
CA GLN A 134 13.39 2.31 -21.83
C GLN A 134 12.24 2.52 -20.84
N GLY A 135 11.95 1.52 -20.00
CA GLY A 135 10.95 1.64 -18.95
C GLY A 135 11.28 2.74 -17.95
N GLY A 136 12.57 2.92 -17.64
CA GLY A 136 13.03 4.01 -16.78
C GLY A 136 12.77 5.40 -17.35
N PHE A 137 13.06 5.60 -18.65
CA PHE A 137 12.80 6.86 -19.33
C PHE A 137 11.30 7.19 -19.37
N ASP A 138 10.45 6.21 -19.68
CA ASP A 138 9.00 6.39 -19.73
C ASP A 138 8.43 6.76 -18.35
N ALA A 139 8.94 6.15 -17.28
CA ALA A 139 8.56 6.48 -15.91
C ALA A 139 8.96 7.92 -15.53
N PHE A 140 10.18 8.36 -15.87
CA PHE A 140 10.60 9.74 -15.62
C PHE A 140 9.78 10.76 -16.40
N LYS A 141 9.47 10.47 -17.66
CA LYS A 141 8.62 11.33 -18.49
C LYS A 141 7.23 11.51 -17.85
N LYS A 142 6.65 10.45 -17.30
CA LYS A 142 5.37 10.53 -16.56
C LYS A 142 5.49 11.32 -15.27
N GLY A 143 6.56 11.13 -14.51
CA GLY A 143 6.84 11.92 -13.30
C GLY A 143 6.95 13.43 -13.59
N ASP A 144 7.64 13.80 -14.68
CA ASP A 144 7.78 15.19 -15.12
C ASP A 144 6.46 15.81 -15.60
N GLU A 145 5.66 15.06 -16.37
CA GLU A 145 4.33 15.49 -16.83
C GLU A 145 3.41 15.81 -15.64
N LEU A 146 3.41 14.96 -14.62
CA LEU A 146 2.61 15.15 -13.40
C LEU A 146 3.12 16.29 -12.53
N TYR A 147 4.44 16.49 -12.46
CA TYR A 147 5.02 17.61 -11.72
C TYR A 147 4.62 18.95 -12.32
N LYS A 148 4.58 19.06 -13.65
CA LYS A 148 4.18 20.27 -14.39
C LYS A 148 2.69 20.57 -14.32
N ARG A 149 1.87 19.59 -13.95
CA ARG A 149 0.40 19.72 -13.87
C ARG A 149 -0.09 20.24 -12.50
N LYS A 150 0.79 20.33 -11.50
CA LYS A 150 0.53 20.93 -10.18
C LYS A 150 0.84 22.42 -10.17
#